data_AF-A0A2E5G7T5-F1
#
_entry.id   AF-A0A2E5G7T5-F1
#
_cell.length_a   1.000
_cell.length_b   1.000
_cell.length_c   1.000
_cell.angle_alpha   90.00
_cell.angle_beta   90.00
_cell.angle_gamma   90.00
#
_symmetry.space_group_name_H-M   'P 1'
#
loop_
_entity.id
_entity.type
_entity.pdbx_description
1 polymer ?
#
loop_
_entity_poly.entity_id
_entity_poly.type
_entity_poly.pdbx_seq_one_letter_code
_entity_poly.pdbx_strand_id
1 'polypeptide(L)' 'MAGNSYGQTFRITTAGESHGPGYVAIIDGVPPGLDLHEDDLQPDLDRRRPGQSKITTQRQESDRAQIIS' A
#
# COMPACT_ATOMS: atom_id res chain seq x y z
N MET A 1 -9.22 -13.89 11.51
CA MET A 1 -7.80 -14.23 11.28
C MET A 1 -6.96 -13.26 12.08
N ALA A 2 -6.03 -13.74 12.91
CA ALA A 2 -5.14 -12.89 13.71
C ALA A 2 -3.79 -12.84 13.00
N GLY A 3 -3.22 -11.63 12.82
CA GLY A 3 -1.91 -11.46 12.17
C GLY A 3 -1.83 -10.32 11.15
N ASN A 4 -2.71 -9.31 11.24
CA ASN A 4 -2.70 -8.17 10.31
C ASN A 4 -1.81 -7.01 10.78
N SER A 5 -1.13 -7.14 11.92
CA SER A 5 -0.18 -6.16 12.42
C SER A 5 1.25 -6.73 12.43
N TYR A 6 2.22 -5.91 12.01
CA TYR A 6 3.64 -6.22 12.07
C TYR A 6 4.41 -5.03 12.67
N GLY A 7 5.42 -5.31 13.50
CA GLY A 7 6.25 -4.29 14.16
C GLY A 7 5.83 -3.94 15.59
N GLN A 8 6.62 -3.06 16.23
CA GLN A 8 6.43 -2.62 17.62
C GLN A 8 6.41 -1.09 17.70
N THR A 9 7.58 -0.44 17.54
CA THR A 9 7.70 1.03 17.54
C THR A 9 7.28 1.62 16.20
N PHE A 10 7.79 1.05 15.10
CA PHE A 10 7.26 1.27 13.76
C PHE A 10 6.33 0.11 13.45
N ARG A 11 5.02 0.36 13.44
CA ARG A 11 3.99 -0.69 13.34
C ARG A 11 3.12 -0.45 12.12
N ILE A 12 2.85 -1.51 11.38
CA ILE A 12 1.97 -1.51 10.22
C ILE A 12 0.80 -2.42 10.53
N THR A 13 -0.43 -1.94 10.34
CA THR A 13 -1.64 -2.74 10.45
C THR A 13 -2.43 -2.64 9.17
N THR A 14 -2.78 -3.77 8.54
CA THR A 14 -3.49 -3.79 7.25
C THR A 14 -4.89 -4.39 7.37
N ALA A 15 -5.76 -4.04 6.42
CA ALA A 15 -7.03 -4.72 6.21
C ALA A 15 -7.48 -4.55 4.74
N GLY A 16 -8.41 -5.39 4.32
CA GLY A 16 -8.95 -5.39 2.96
C GLY A 16 -9.02 -6.80 2.38
N GLU A 17 -9.86 -6.96 1.37
CA GLU A 17 -10.08 -8.23 0.67
C GLU A 17 -9.91 -8.01 -0.82
N SER A 18 -9.44 -9.03 -1.54
CA SER A 18 -9.19 -8.94 -2.98
C SER A 18 -10.43 -8.64 -3.83
N HIS A 19 -11.60 -8.97 -3.31
CA HIS A 19 -12.91 -8.67 -3.91
C HIS A 19 -13.68 -7.61 -3.11
N GLY A 20 -13.05 -7.03 -2.08
CA GLY A 20 -13.61 -5.98 -1.26
C GLY A 20 -13.56 -4.62 -1.96
N PRO A 21 -14.10 -3.58 -1.30
CA PRO A 21 -14.14 -2.22 -1.85
C PRO A 21 -12.75 -1.56 -1.96
N GLY A 22 -11.76 -2.08 -1.23
CA GLY A 22 -10.40 -1.57 -1.25
C GLY A 22 -9.53 -2.14 -0.13
N TYR A 23 -8.32 -1.59 -0.03
CA TYR A 23 -7.34 -1.93 0.99
C TYR A 23 -7.08 -0.71 1.88
N VAL A 24 -6.70 -0.97 3.13
CA VAL A 24 -6.30 0.08 4.08
C VAL A 24 -5.08 -0.38 4.87
N ALA A 25 -4.20 0.58 5.18
CA ALA A 25 -3.09 0.39 6.08
C ALA A 25 -3.02 1.56 7.09
N ILE A 26 -2.72 1.24 8.34
CA ILE A 26 -2.38 2.19 9.40
C ILE A 26 -0.89 2.00 9.71
N ILE A 27 -0.13 3.09 9.70
CA ILE A 27 1.31 3.09 9.96
C ILE A 27 1.58 3.98 11.18
N ASP A 28 2.02 3.36 12.26
CA ASP A 28 2.35 4.03 13.52
C ASP A 28 3.87 4.21 13.67
N GLY A 29 4.26 5.26 14.39
CA GLY A 29 5.66 5.47 14.79
C GLY A 29 6.52 6.20 13.76
N VAL A 30 5.91 6.81 12.74
CA VAL A 30 6.60 7.73 11.83
C VAL A 30 6.96 9.02 12.61
N PRO A 31 8.23 9.43 12.64
CA PRO A 31 8.62 10.70 13.26
C PRO A 31 7.96 11.90 12.55
N PRO A 32 7.64 12.99 13.28
CA PRO A 32 7.11 14.21 12.68
C PRO A 32 8.16 14.91 11.80
N GLY A 33 7.68 15.72 10.85
CA GLY A 33 8.54 16.53 9.97
C GLY A 33 9.10 15.77 8.75
N LEU A 34 8.67 14.53 8.53
CA LEU A 34 8.86 13.85 7.26
C LEU A 34 7.89 14.45 6.23
N ASP A 35 8.43 14.98 5.13
CA ASP A 35 7.63 15.37 3.98
C ASP A 35 7.17 14.11 3.25
N LEU A 36 5.85 13.97 3.06
CA LEU A 36 5.25 12.76 2.50
C LEU A 36 3.96 13.11 1.73
N HIS A 37 3.90 12.65 0.49
CA HIS A 37 2.78 12.84 -0.43
C HIS A 37 2.37 11.51 -1.09
N GLU A 38 1.16 11.42 -1.63
CA GLU A 38 0.70 10.24 -2.37
C GLU A 38 1.60 9.88 -3.56
N ASP A 39 2.18 10.91 -4.19
CA ASP A 39 3.10 10.76 -5.32
C ASP A 39 4.41 10.04 -4.93
N ASP A 40 4.78 10.05 -3.64
CA ASP A 40 5.94 9.29 -3.16
C ASP A 40 5.65 7.78 -3.09
N LEU A 41 4.38 7.39 -2.96
CA LEU A 41 3.94 6.00 -2.85
C LEU A 41 3.66 5.37 -4.21
N GLN A 42 3.20 6.15 -5.18
CA GLN A 42 2.76 5.67 -6.49
C GLN A 42 3.86 4.92 -7.28
N PRO A 43 5.14 5.34 -7.31
CA PRO A 43 6.19 4.61 -8.02
C PRO A 43 6.37 3.18 -7.50
N ASP A 44 6.21 2.98 -6.18
CA ASP A 44 6.31 1.66 -5.56
C ASP A 44 5.09 0.79 -5.85
N LEU A 45 3.90 1.38 -5.94
CA LEU A 45 2.68 0.68 -6.39
C LEU A 45 2.79 0.28 -7.86
N ASP A 46 3.20 1.20 -8.73
CA ASP A 46 3.32 0.97 -10.16
C ASP A 46 4.36 -0.11 -10.45
N ARG A 47 5.48 -0.13 -9.72
CA ARG A 47 6.50 -1.19 -9.81
C ARG A 47 5.97 -2.58 -9.48
N ARG A 48 4.98 -2.69 -8.59
CA ARG A 48 4.35 -3.97 -8.23
C ARG A 48 3.30 -4.43 -9.24
N ARG A 49 2.77 -3.51 -10.05
CA ARG A 49 1.68 -3.79 -10.98
C ARG A 49 2.07 -4.90 -11.97
N PRO A 50 1.24 -5.94 -12.15
CA PRO A 50 1.43 -6.90 -13.24
C PRO A 50 1.27 -6.23 -14.62
N GLY A 51 1.73 -6.88 -15.68
CA GLY A 51 1.59 -6.35 -17.04
C GLY A 51 2.74 -5.46 -17.51
N GLN A 52 3.78 -5.28 -16.69
CA GLN A 52 5.01 -4.58 -17.10
C GLN A 52 5.89 -5.40 -18.06
N SER A 53 5.62 -6.70 -18.23
CA SER A 53 6.36 -7.57 -19.14
C SER A 53 5.45 -8.52 -19.89
N LYS A 54 5.96 -9.06 -21.02
CA LYS A 54 5.23 -10.03 -21.85
C LYS A 54 4.96 -11.38 -21.16
N ILE A 55 5.60 -11.65 -20.03
CA ILE A 55 5.45 -12.90 -19.27
C ILE A 55 4.51 -12.77 -18.05
N THR A 56 4.09 -11.55 -17.72
CA THR A 56 3.11 -11.29 -16.65
C THR A 56 1.69 -11.24 -17.21
N THR A 57 0.69 -11.36 -16.34
CA THR A 57 -0.72 -11.19 -16.73
C THR A 57 -0.96 -9.79 -17.31
N GLN A 58 -1.92 -9.67 -18.24
CA GLN A 58 -2.27 -8.38 -18.86
C GLN A 58 -3.11 -7.46 -17.96
N ARG A 59 -3.30 -7.81 -16.68
CA ARG A 59 -4.09 -7.01 -15.75
C ARG A 59 -3.41 -5.66 -15.54
N GLN A 60 -4.18 -4.59 -15.69
CA GLN A 60 -3.75 -3.24 -15.39
C GLN A 60 -4.43 -2.81 -14.10
N GLU A 61 -3.72 -2.84 -12.97
CA GLU A 61 -4.25 -2.47 -11.67
C GLU A 61 -4.00 -0.99 -11.40
N SER A 62 -4.94 -0.11 -11.74
CA SER A 62 -4.82 1.35 -11.59
C SER A 62 -4.85 1.85 -10.15
N ASP A 63 -4.30 1.06 -9.21
CA ASP A 63 -4.33 1.33 -7.79
C ASP A 63 -3.64 2.66 -7.49
N ARG A 64 -4.33 3.49 -6.69
CA ARG A 64 -3.85 4.77 -6.21
C ARG A 64 -3.92 4.78 -4.70
N ALA A 65 -2.83 5.18 -4.06
CA ALA A 65 -2.84 5.45 -2.62
C ALA A 65 -3.53 6.79 -2.33
N GLN A 66 -4.10 6.89 -1.14
CA GLN A 66 -4.59 8.14 -0.58
C GLN A 66 -4.17 8.21 0.89
N ILE A 67 -3.59 9.34 1.30
CA ILE A 67 -3.25 9.59 2.70
C ILE A 67 -4.47 10.22 3.37
N ILE A 68 -5.00 9.56 4.41
CA ILE A 68 -6.23 9.99 5.11
C ILE A 68 -5.90 10.86 6.33
N SER A 69 -4.76 10.59 6.99
CA SER A 69 -4.33 11.23 8.24
C SER A 69 -2.82 11.21 8.39
#